data_AF-A0A074YZX2-F1
#
_entry.id   AF-A0A074YZX2-F1
#
_cell.length_a   1.000
_cell.length_b   1.000
_cell.length_c   1.000
_cell.angle_alpha   90.00
_cell.angle_beta   90.00
_cell.angle_gamma   90.00
#
_symmetry.space_group_name_H-M   'P 1'
#
loop_
_entity.id
_entity.type
_entity.pdbx_description
1 polymer ?
#
loop_
_entity_poly.entity_id
_entity_poly.type
_entity_poly.pdbx_seq_one_letter_code
_entity_poly.pdbx_strand_id
1 'polypeptide(L)'
;LLFPLTAFLSSVGNVQVTCYRILNALYKLGTTSSKHASRGSFMEELNRHRAQIGDCLAALAGAFPVAFLEPDLNRNNPLSITYNNTGGDYSLEARDVLGELSKTLVGLPEIIRQVECLADSGVSGAAEAPHLIEVTLPMLCSYLPTWWRKGPECMKQYGFEGLRRSPSDEAQAMDPTAAEREMQVKAALPERLASIVAPLTTVTADLMNRVLGSVLQLIQNNIDSPHAPWMTRIA
;
A
#
# COMPACT_ATOMS: atom_id res chain seq x y z
N LEU A 1 -27.56 -0.59 20.69
CA LEU A 1 -27.24 -0.46 19.23
C LEU A 1 -25.73 -0.40 18.94
N LEU A 2 -24.83 -0.78 19.86
CA LEU A 2 -23.37 -0.81 19.62
C LEU A 2 -22.82 -2.17 19.14
N PHE A 3 -23.62 -3.24 19.15
CA PHE A 3 -23.19 -4.58 18.77
C PHE A 3 -22.88 -4.83 17.27
N PRO A 4 -23.44 -4.12 16.27
CA PRO A 4 -23.12 -4.41 14.87
C PRO A 4 -21.79 -3.77 14.39
N LEU A 5 -21.24 -2.77 15.10
CA LEU A 5 -19.96 -2.15 14.73
C LEU A 5 -18.75 -3.01 15.09
N THR A 6 -18.77 -3.69 16.24
CA THR A 6 -17.68 -4.59 16.66
C THR A 6 -17.59 -5.83 15.78
N ALA A 7 -18.70 -6.34 15.23
CA ALA A 7 -18.68 -7.44 14.26
C ALA A 7 -18.13 -7.02 12.89
N PHE A 8 -18.44 -5.78 12.45
CA PHE A 8 -17.91 -5.23 11.20
C PHE A 8 -16.41 -4.90 11.33
N LEU A 9 -15.99 -4.38 12.48
CA LEU A 9 -14.58 -4.16 12.81
C LEU A 9 -13.84 -5.50 12.92
N SER A 10 -14.34 -6.49 13.67
CA SER A 10 -13.75 -7.84 13.75
C SER A 10 -13.55 -8.50 12.37
N SER A 11 -14.46 -8.26 11.41
CA SER A 11 -14.30 -8.68 10.02
C SER A 11 -13.11 -7.98 9.32
N VAL A 12 -12.93 -6.67 9.51
CA VAL A 12 -11.82 -5.89 8.92
C VAL A 12 -10.45 -6.41 9.38
N GLY A 13 -10.31 -6.86 10.62
CA GLY A 13 -9.03 -7.37 11.12
C GLY A 13 -8.63 -8.71 10.54
N ASN A 14 -9.59 -9.62 10.42
CA ASN A 14 -9.40 -10.86 9.68
C ASN A 14 -9.13 -10.59 8.19
N VAL A 15 -9.78 -9.57 7.61
CA VAL A 15 -9.57 -9.19 6.22
C VAL A 15 -8.15 -8.65 6.00
N GLN A 16 -7.64 -7.74 6.84
CA GLN A 16 -6.27 -7.22 6.68
C GLN A 16 -5.23 -8.34 6.75
N VAL A 17 -5.29 -9.19 7.78
CA VAL A 17 -4.37 -10.31 7.94
C VAL A 17 -4.47 -11.28 6.76
N THR A 18 -5.68 -11.57 6.29
CA THR A 18 -5.92 -12.45 5.14
C THR A 18 -5.37 -11.86 3.84
N CYS A 19 -5.57 -10.56 3.60
CA CYS A 19 -5.00 -9.87 2.46
C CYS A 19 -3.47 -9.91 2.48
N TYR A 20 -2.83 -9.69 3.64
CA TYR A 20 -1.37 -9.87 3.77
C TYR A 20 -0.92 -11.30 3.48
N ARG A 21 -1.68 -12.32 3.92
CA ARG A 21 -1.38 -13.72 3.59
C ARG A 21 -1.46 -13.98 2.09
N ILE A 22 -2.52 -13.50 1.43
CA ILE A 22 -2.72 -13.64 -0.02
C ILE A 22 -1.61 -12.91 -0.77
N LEU A 23 -1.33 -11.65 -0.41
CA LEU A 23 -0.24 -10.85 -0.99
C LEU A 23 1.10 -11.58 -0.86
N ASN A 24 1.46 -12.04 0.34
CA ASN A 24 2.71 -12.74 0.58
C ASN A 24 2.80 -14.04 -0.21
N ALA A 25 1.73 -14.81 -0.27
CA ALA A 25 1.68 -16.08 -0.99
C ALA A 25 1.84 -15.86 -2.50
N LEU A 26 1.05 -14.95 -3.08
CA LEU A 26 1.10 -14.62 -4.50
C LEU A 26 2.44 -13.99 -4.88
N TYR A 27 2.95 -13.05 -4.08
CA TYR A 27 4.23 -12.40 -4.37
C TYR A 27 5.38 -13.42 -4.33
N LYS A 28 5.48 -14.22 -3.26
CA LYS A 28 6.47 -15.30 -3.18
C LYS A 28 6.38 -16.26 -4.35
N LEU A 29 5.18 -16.68 -4.71
CA LEU A 29 4.95 -17.61 -5.82
C LEU A 29 5.39 -16.98 -7.15
N GLY A 30 4.93 -15.76 -7.44
CA GLY A 30 5.25 -15.03 -8.67
C GLY A 30 6.73 -14.69 -8.82
N THR A 31 7.43 -14.43 -7.71
CA THR A 31 8.85 -14.09 -7.70
C THR A 31 9.76 -15.29 -7.41
N THR A 32 9.22 -16.51 -7.32
CA THR A 32 10.05 -17.71 -7.15
C THR A 32 10.96 -17.88 -8.36
N SER A 33 12.27 -18.02 -8.09
CA SER A 33 13.30 -18.25 -9.11
C SER A 33 13.56 -19.74 -9.31
N SER A 34 13.95 -20.12 -10.54
CA SER A 34 14.30 -21.49 -10.93
C SER A 34 15.41 -22.10 -10.08
N LYS A 35 16.30 -21.28 -9.51
CA LYS A 35 17.39 -21.73 -8.60
C LYS A 35 16.87 -22.29 -7.27
N HIS A 36 15.63 -21.98 -6.89
CA HIS A 36 15.04 -22.38 -5.61
C HIS A 36 13.97 -23.48 -5.75
N ALA A 37 13.55 -23.81 -6.97
CA ALA A 37 12.54 -24.83 -7.23
C ALA A 37 13.21 -26.18 -7.56
N SER A 38 13.03 -27.17 -6.68
CA SER A 38 13.60 -28.52 -6.84
C SER A 38 12.93 -29.37 -7.94
N ARG A 39 11.91 -28.85 -8.64
CA ARG A 39 11.10 -29.59 -9.62
C ARG A 39 10.91 -28.78 -10.90
N GLY A 40 11.56 -29.20 -12.00
CA GLY A 40 11.50 -28.52 -13.30
C GLY A 40 10.07 -28.33 -13.84
N SER A 41 9.20 -29.34 -13.69
CA SER A 41 7.81 -29.26 -14.16
C SER A 41 6.95 -28.24 -13.40
N PHE A 42 7.22 -28.03 -12.10
CA PHE A 42 6.55 -27.00 -11.32
C PHE A 42 6.95 -25.60 -11.79
N MET A 43 8.23 -25.39 -12.07
CA MET A 43 8.74 -24.10 -12.54
C MET A 43 8.19 -23.74 -13.92
N GLU A 44 8.06 -24.72 -14.81
CA GLU A 44 7.47 -24.52 -16.13
C GLU A 44 6.00 -24.10 -16.03
N GLU A 45 5.20 -24.79 -15.21
CA GLU A 45 3.80 -24.41 -14.97
C GLU A 45 3.69 -23.03 -14.32
N LEU A 46 4.54 -22.75 -13.32
CA LEU A 46 4.61 -21.44 -12.68
C LEU A 46 4.90 -20.32 -13.69
N ASN A 47 5.85 -20.55 -14.61
CA ASN A 47 6.17 -19.59 -15.65
C ASN A 47 4.98 -19.27 -16.56
N ARG A 48 4.12 -20.25 -16.85
CA ARG A 48 2.92 -20.05 -17.69
C ARG A 48 1.84 -19.21 -16.99
N HIS A 49 1.80 -19.23 -15.65
CA HIS A 49 0.80 -18.51 -14.85
C HIS A 49 1.33 -17.24 -14.18
N ARG A 50 2.62 -16.91 -14.35
CA ARG A 50 3.26 -15.82 -13.61
C ARG A 50 2.56 -14.48 -13.82
N ALA A 51 2.18 -14.16 -15.05
CA ALA A 51 1.48 -12.92 -15.34
C ALA A 51 0.07 -12.89 -14.72
N GLN A 52 -0.67 -14.01 -14.70
CA GLN A 52 -1.97 -14.08 -14.04
C GLN A 52 -1.84 -13.86 -12.52
N ILE A 53 -0.74 -14.32 -11.92
CA ILE A 53 -0.40 -14.01 -10.52
C ILE A 53 -0.17 -12.50 -10.35
N GLY A 54 0.54 -11.88 -11.29
CA GLY A 54 0.71 -10.44 -11.36
C GLY A 54 -0.61 -9.68 -11.46
N ASP A 55 -1.53 -10.12 -12.31
CA ASP A 55 -2.87 -9.52 -12.46
C ASP A 55 -3.66 -9.61 -11.15
N CYS A 56 -3.61 -10.76 -10.46
CA CYS A 56 -4.24 -10.94 -9.15
C CYS A 56 -3.65 -9.99 -8.10
N LEU A 57 -2.33 -9.84 -8.08
CA LEU A 57 -1.63 -8.92 -7.17
C LEU A 57 -1.95 -7.46 -7.50
N ALA A 58 -2.02 -7.09 -8.78
CA ALA A 58 -2.39 -5.76 -9.23
C ALA A 58 -3.82 -5.41 -8.83
N ALA A 59 -4.77 -6.32 -9.04
CA ALA A 59 -6.15 -6.13 -8.61
C ALA A 59 -6.23 -5.93 -7.09
N LEU A 60 -5.52 -6.76 -6.32
CA LEU A 60 -5.48 -6.63 -4.86
C LEU A 60 -4.81 -5.32 -4.43
N ALA A 61 -3.72 -4.91 -5.08
CA ALA A 61 -2.99 -3.68 -4.76
C ALA A 61 -3.80 -2.41 -5.02
N GLY A 62 -4.67 -2.42 -6.02
CA GLY A 62 -5.59 -1.31 -6.31
C GLY A 62 -6.82 -1.27 -5.40
N ALA A 63 -7.22 -2.41 -4.82
CA ALA A 63 -8.42 -2.51 -4.00
C ALA A 63 -8.16 -2.49 -2.48
N PHE A 64 -6.97 -2.91 -2.03
CA PHE A 64 -6.70 -3.09 -0.61
C PHE A 64 -6.62 -1.74 0.12
N PRO A 65 -7.45 -1.49 1.15
CA PRO A 65 -7.54 -0.17 1.78
C PRO A 65 -6.40 0.15 2.76
N VAL A 66 -5.31 -0.62 2.74
CA VAL A 66 -4.13 -0.49 3.61
C VAL A 66 -2.84 -0.49 2.77
N ALA A 67 -1.93 0.44 3.09
CA ALA A 67 -0.71 0.71 2.33
C ALA A 67 0.33 -0.40 2.58
N PHE A 68 0.11 -1.57 2.01
CA PHE A 68 0.83 -2.78 2.41
C PHE A 68 2.33 -2.78 2.08
N LEU A 69 2.77 -1.93 1.15
CA LEU A 69 4.19 -1.73 0.82
C LEU A 69 4.90 -0.78 1.80
N GLU A 70 4.16 -0.19 2.74
CA GLU A 70 4.65 0.76 3.73
C GLU A 70 4.06 0.43 5.12
N PRO A 71 4.30 -0.78 5.65
CA PRO A 71 3.64 -1.27 6.85
C PRO A 71 3.83 -0.38 8.09
N ASP A 72 4.95 0.36 8.15
CA ASP A 72 5.24 1.31 9.24
C ASP A 72 4.23 2.45 9.34
N LEU A 73 3.53 2.77 8.24
CA LEU A 73 2.52 3.82 8.17
C LEU A 73 1.10 3.30 8.43
N ASN A 74 0.91 1.99 8.54
CA ASN A 74 -0.41 1.41 8.83
C ASN A 74 -1.00 1.92 10.14
N ARG A 75 -0.16 2.30 11.11
CA ARG A 75 -0.61 2.91 12.38
C ARG A 75 -1.32 4.26 12.22
N ASN A 76 -1.11 4.93 11.08
CA ASN A 76 -1.77 6.18 10.72
C ASN A 76 -3.13 5.93 10.03
N ASN A 77 -3.38 4.70 9.57
CA ASN A 77 -4.56 4.36 8.77
C ASN A 77 -5.72 3.87 9.67
N PRO A 78 -6.85 4.58 9.75
CA PRO A 78 -7.99 4.19 10.58
C PRO A 78 -8.67 2.89 10.15
N LEU A 79 -8.40 2.40 8.93
CA LEU A 79 -8.89 1.11 8.44
C LEU A 79 -7.94 -0.05 8.80
N SER A 80 -6.82 0.22 9.46
CA SER A 80 -5.87 -0.82 9.88
C SER A 80 -6.08 -1.22 11.34
N ILE A 81 -5.87 -2.51 11.64
CA ILE A 81 -5.88 -3.03 13.01
C ILE A 81 -4.75 -2.49 13.88
N THR A 82 -3.73 -1.88 13.27
CA THR A 82 -2.61 -1.26 13.99
C THR A 82 -2.81 0.24 14.22
N TYR A 83 -3.94 0.80 13.78
CA TYR A 83 -4.28 2.20 14.00
C TYR A 83 -4.11 2.58 15.48
N ASN A 84 -3.49 3.75 15.73
CA ASN A 84 -3.32 4.42 17.01
C ASN A 84 -2.80 3.57 18.20
N ASN A 85 -2.27 2.37 17.95
CA ASN A 85 -1.90 1.36 18.95
C ASN A 85 -2.99 1.01 19.98
N THR A 86 -4.18 1.62 19.92
CA THR A 86 -5.30 1.48 20.86
C THR A 86 -6.24 0.38 20.35
N GLY A 87 -5.66 -0.73 19.87
CA GLY A 87 -6.33 -1.86 19.25
C GLY A 87 -7.25 -2.64 20.18
N GLY A 88 -8.21 -1.96 20.80
CA GLY A 88 -9.18 -2.52 21.75
C GLY A 88 -10.17 -3.48 21.10
N ASP A 89 -10.30 -3.45 19.77
CA ASP A 89 -11.29 -4.26 19.03
C ASP A 89 -10.67 -5.49 18.32
N TYR A 90 -9.34 -5.67 18.36
CA TYR A 90 -8.64 -6.74 17.63
C TYR A 90 -7.76 -7.61 18.55
N SER A 91 -7.67 -8.92 18.25
CA SER A 91 -6.85 -9.83 19.05
C SER A 91 -5.35 -9.51 18.93
N LEU A 92 -4.61 -9.68 20.03
CA LEU A 92 -3.15 -9.56 20.04
C LEU A 92 -2.50 -10.51 19.01
N GLU A 93 -3.03 -11.73 18.91
CA GLU A 93 -2.61 -12.74 17.94
C GLU A 93 -2.69 -12.24 16.49
N ALA A 94 -3.75 -11.53 16.10
CA ALA A 94 -3.89 -11.00 14.75
C ALA A 94 -2.83 -9.93 14.45
N ARG A 95 -2.47 -9.12 15.45
CA ARG A 95 -1.43 -8.09 15.33
C ARG A 95 -0.05 -8.70 15.22
N ASP A 96 0.24 -9.74 16.00
CA ASP A 96 1.51 -10.47 15.95
C ASP A 96 1.69 -11.15 14.59
N VAL A 97 0.65 -11.84 14.10
CA VAL A 97 0.66 -12.43 12.75
C VAL A 97 0.88 -11.38 11.68
N LEU A 98 0.20 -10.22 11.77
CA LEU A 98 0.40 -9.13 10.81
C LEU A 98 1.83 -8.56 10.87
N GLY A 99 2.42 -8.45 12.06
CA GLY A 99 3.80 -8.02 12.25
C GLY A 99 4.80 -8.94 11.52
N GLU A 100 4.63 -10.26 11.65
CA GLU A 100 5.45 -11.23 10.93
C GLU A 100 5.21 -11.20 9.41
N LEU A 101 3.96 -11.09 8.97
CA LEU A 101 3.62 -10.99 7.55
C LEU A 101 4.20 -9.72 6.91
N SER A 102 4.27 -8.61 7.65
CA SER A 102 4.79 -7.34 7.15
C SER A 102 6.29 -7.37 6.83
N LYS A 103 7.04 -8.28 7.46
CA LYS A 103 8.47 -8.49 7.20
C LYS A 103 8.76 -9.27 5.92
N THR A 104 7.72 -9.82 5.29
CA THR A 104 7.86 -10.74 4.15
C THR A 104 7.87 -10.02 2.81
N LEU A 105 7.10 -8.93 2.65
CA LEU A 105 7.05 -8.17 1.40
C LEU A 105 8.19 -7.19 1.34
N VAL A 106 8.65 -6.94 0.11
CA VAL A 106 9.62 -5.90 -0.17
C VAL A 106 8.92 -4.56 -0.02
N GLY A 107 9.55 -3.62 0.70
CA GLY A 107 8.99 -2.28 0.90
C GLY A 107 9.00 -1.44 -0.39
N LEU A 108 8.14 -0.43 -0.43
CA LEU A 108 7.98 0.46 -1.59
C LEU A 108 9.31 1.03 -2.15
N PRO A 109 10.23 1.56 -1.32
CA PRO A 109 11.48 2.14 -1.82
C PRO A 109 12.36 1.13 -2.57
N GLU A 110 12.41 -0.12 -2.09
CA GLU A 110 13.22 -1.16 -2.70
C GLU A 110 12.58 -1.68 -3.99
N ILE A 111 11.25 -1.78 -4.06
CA ILE A 111 10.54 -2.11 -5.31
C ILE A 111 10.82 -1.07 -6.39
N ILE A 112 10.76 0.23 -6.04
CA ILE A 112 11.05 1.31 -6.99
C ILE A 112 12.49 1.20 -7.49
N ARG A 113 13.45 1.01 -6.58
CA ARG A 113 14.85 0.82 -6.94
C ARG A 113 15.05 -0.36 -7.89
N GLN A 114 14.34 -1.47 -7.67
CA GLN A 114 14.39 -2.64 -8.56
C GLN A 114 13.86 -2.33 -9.96
N VAL A 115 12.77 -1.57 -10.08
CA VAL A 115 12.21 -1.14 -11.37
C VAL A 115 13.13 -0.15 -12.08
N GLU A 116 13.74 0.79 -11.37
CA GLU A 116 14.75 1.70 -11.92
C GLU A 116 15.97 0.93 -12.45
N CYS A 117 16.55 0.02 -11.65
CA CYS A 117 17.65 -0.83 -12.09
C CYS A 117 17.28 -1.70 -13.30
N LEU A 118 16.03 -2.18 -13.37
CA LEU A 118 15.54 -2.95 -14.50
C LEU A 118 15.52 -2.08 -15.77
N ALA A 119 15.03 -0.84 -15.68
CA ALA A 119 14.99 0.11 -16.79
C ALA A 119 16.39 0.45 -17.31
N ASP A 120 17.35 0.61 -16.40
CA ASP A 120 18.75 0.90 -16.74
C ASP A 120 19.49 -0.29 -17.35
N SER A 121 19.03 -1.52 -17.07
CA SER A 121 19.64 -2.76 -17.56
C SER A 121 19.30 -3.08 -19.03
N GLY A 122 18.41 -2.31 -19.66
CA GLY A 122 18.01 -2.50 -21.05
C GLY A 122 17.36 -3.86 -21.33
N VAL A 123 17.50 -4.36 -22.57
CA VAL A 123 16.86 -5.61 -23.03
C VAL A 123 17.33 -6.83 -22.23
N SER A 124 18.62 -6.89 -21.89
CA SER A 124 19.19 -8.04 -21.16
C SER A 124 18.62 -8.15 -19.74
N GLY A 125 18.44 -7.04 -19.03
CA GLY A 125 17.83 -7.07 -17.69
C GLY A 125 16.38 -7.55 -17.70
N ALA A 126 15.63 -7.16 -18.72
CA ALA A 126 14.23 -7.57 -18.87
C ALA A 126 14.07 -9.09 -19.03
N ALA A 127 14.97 -9.73 -19.78
CA ALA A 127 14.97 -11.18 -19.97
C ALA A 127 15.38 -11.95 -18.70
N GLU A 128 16.31 -11.41 -17.91
CA GLU A 128 16.83 -12.06 -16.70
C GLU A 128 15.89 -11.94 -15.49
N ALA A 129 14.98 -10.96 -15.49
CA ALA A 129 14.07 -10.68 -14.39
C ALA A 129 12.58 -10.63 -14.80
N PRO A 130 12.01 -11.71 -15.37
CA PRO A 130 10.62 -11.73 -15.83
C PRO A 130 9.61 -11.47 -14.70
N HIS A 131 9.94 -11.83 -13.45
CA HIS A 131 9.11 -11.56 -12.28
C HIS A 131 8.98 -10.08 -11.93
N LEU A 132 9.97 -9.24 -12.27
CA LEU A 132 9.83 -7.80 -12.06
C LEU A 132 8.82 -7.22 -13.06
N ILE A 133 8.80 -7.74 -14.29
CA ILE A 133 7.92 -7.27 -15.37
C ILE A 133 6.50 -7.81 -15.22
N GLU A 134 6.36 -9.09 -14.91
CA GLU A 134 5.07 -9.79 -14.95
C GLU A 134 4.34 -9.77 -13.61
N VAL A 135 5.02 -9.46 -12.49
CA VAL A 135 4.45 -9.52 -11.14
C VAL A 135 4.59 -8.20 -10.41
N THR A 136 5.83 -7.72 -10.29
CA THR A 136 6.13 -6.54 -9.46
C THR A 136 5.62 -5.26 -10.11
N LEU A 137 5.83 -5.11 -11.42
CA LEU A 137 5.46 -3.91 -12.15
C LEU A 137 3.93 -3.72 -12.25
N PRO A 138 3.10 -4.73 -12.61
CA PRO A 138 1.65 -4.58 -12.60
C PRO A 138 1.11 -4.24 -11.22
N MET A 139 1.65 -4.89 -10.17
CA MET A 139 1.32 -4.58 -8.78
C MET A 139 1.63 -3.11 -8.43
N LEU A 140 2.84 -2.64 -8.75
CA LEU A 140 3.27 -1.28 -8.48
C LEU A 140 2.44 -0.24 -9.26
N CYS A 141 2.19 -0.49 -10.55
CA CYS A 141 1.40 0.38 -11.40
C CYS A 141 -0.05 0.51 -10.93
N SER A 142 -0.62 -0.52 -10.29
CA SER A 142 -1.95 -0.45 -9.67
C SER A 142 -1.92 0.22 -8.29
N TYR A 143 -0.84 0.00 -7.53
CA TYR A 143 -0.65 0.55 -6.19
C TYR A 143 -0.50 2.09 -6.21
N LEU A 144 0.41 2.61 -7.04
CA LEU A 144 0.84 4.01 -6.98
C LEU A 144 -0.30 5.03 -7.19
N PRO A 145 -1.17 4.92 -8.23
CA PRO A 145 -2.25 5.88 -8.42
C PRO A 145 -3.31 5.84 -7.31
N THR A 146 -3.45 4.68 -6.65
CA THR A 146 -4.37 4.48 -5.53
C THR A 146 -3.86 5.19 -4.28
N TRP A 147 -2.57 5.08 -4.00
CA TRP A 147 -1.95 5.64 -2.81
C TRP A 147 -1.53 7.10 -2.97
N TRP A 148 -1.17 7.56 -4.17
CA TRP A 148 -0.90 8.98 -4.43
C TRP A 148 -2.08 9.88 -4.04
N ARG A 149 -3.32 9.46 -4.35
CA ARG A 149 -4.55 10.17 -3.93
C ARG A 149 -4.70 10.31 -2.41
N LYS A 150 -4.03 9.45 -1.65
CA LYS A 150 -3.97 9.44 -0.18
C LYS A 150 -2.59 9.89 0.34
N GLY A 151 -1.74 10.43 -0.52
CA GLY A 151 -0.39 10.86 -0.21
C GLY A 151 -0.34 12.22 0.49
N PRO A 152 0.87 12.66 0.91
CA PRO A 152 1.05 13.90 1.65
C PRO A 152 0.64 15.13 0.85
N GLU A 153 0.78 15.12 -0.47
CA GLU A 153 0.39 16.24 -1.34
C GLU A 153 -1.14 16.40 -1.40
N CYS A 154 -1.86 15.30 -1.63
CA CYS A 154 -3.32 15.32 -1.72
C CYS A 154 -3.98 15.55 -0.35
N MET A 155 -3.46 14.97 0.73
CA MET A 155 -4.05 15.14 2.07
C MET A 155 -3.83 16.54 2.65
N LYS A 156 -2.71 17.21 2.34
CA LYS A 156 -2.49 18.61 2.74
C LYS A 156 -3.53 19.56 2.13
N GLN A 157 -4.02 19.28 0.92
CA GLN A 157 -5.07 20.08 0.28
C GLN A 157 -6.39 19.98 1.05
N TYR A 158 -6.81 18.79 1.47
CA TYR A 158 -8.06 18.60 2.22
C TYR A 158 -7.99 19.11 3.68
N GLY A 159 -6.81 19.00 4.32
CA GLY A 159 -6.63 19.47 5.71
C GLY A 159 -6.74 20.98 5.87
N PHE A 160 -6.36 21.76 4.85
CA PHE A 160 -6.42 23.23 4.91
C PHE A 160 -7.82 23.78 4.59
N GLU A 161 -8.60 23.11 3.75
CA GLU A 161 -10.00 23.49 3.47
C GLU A 161 -10.94 23.18 4.64
N GLY A 162 -10.71 22.10 5.38
CA GLY A 162 -11.51 21.73 6.56
C GLY A 162 -11.39 22.70 7.74
N LEU A 163 -10.24 23.37 7.90
CA LEU A 163 -9.98 24.33 8.97
C LEU A 163 -10.42 25.77 8.63
N ARG A 164 -10.81 26.04 7.38
CA ARG A 164 -11.25 27.37 6.91
C ARG A 164 -12.73 27.67 7.15
N ARG A 165 -13.53 26.72 7.67
CA ARG A 165 -14.89 27.00 8.15
C ARG A 165 -14.84 27.41 9.61
N SER A 166 -14.59 28.68 9.87
CA SER A 166 -14.79 29.28 11.19
C SER A 166 -16.29 29.40 11.49
N PRO A 167 -16.77 28.96 12.66
CA PRO A 167 -18.06 29.39 13.18
C PRO A 167 -17.87 30.77 13.80
N SER A 168 -17.80 31.81 12.97
CA SER A 168 -18.07 33.17 13.43
C SER A 168 -19.57 33.37 13.31
N ASP A 169 -20.30 33.01 14.36
CA ASP A 169 -21.60 33.54 14.76
C ASP A 169 -22.21 32.59 15.80
N GLU A 170 -21.83 32.76 17.07
CA GLU A 170 -22.68 32.44 18.25
C GLU A 170 -21.91 32.85 19.51
N ALA A 171 -21.99 34.15 19.82
CA ALA A 171 -21.74 34.61 21.18
C ALA A 171 -23.01 34.31 22.00
N GLN A 172 -22.93 33.46 23.03
CA GLN A 172 -23.47 33.76 24.37
C GLN A 172 -23.33 32.60 25.39
N ALA A 173 -23.12 33.05 26.64
CA ALA A 173 -23.27 32.38 27.93
C ALA A 173 -22.17 31.40 28.38
N MET A 174 -21.39 31.84 29.37
CA MET A 174 -20.23 31.21 29.98
C MET A 174 -20.65 30.50 31.28
N ASP A 175 -20.62 29.16 31.29
CA ASP A 175 -20.82 28.31 32.48
C ASP A 175 -19.44 27.98 33.11
N PRO A 176 -19.20 28.24 34.42
CA PRO A 176 -17.90 28.04 35.06
C PRO A 176 -17.42 26.58 35.14
N THR A 177 -18.28 25.59 34.86
CA THR A 177 -17.90 24.16 34.86
C THR A 177 -17.33 23.65 33.53
N ALA A 178 -17.32 24.50 32.49
CA ALA A 178 -16.78 24.17 31.18
C ALA A 178 -15.24 24.23 31.11
N ALA A 179 -14.60 25.02 31.98
CA ALA A 179 -13.15 25.28 31.91
C ALA A 179 -12.28 24.03 32.18
N GLU A 180 -12.71 23.14 33.08
CA GLU A 180 -11.99 21.90 33.39
C GLU A 180 -12.17 20.83 32.29
N ARG A 181 -13.36 20.79 31.67
CA ARG A 181 -13.64 19.93 30.50
C ARG A 181 -12.93 20.46 29.24
N GLU A 182 -12.86 21.78 29.06
CA GLU A 182 -12.10 22.40 27.97
C GLU A 182 -10.59 22.12 28.07
N MET A 183 -10.02 22.03 29.28
CA MET A 183 -8.59 21.75 29.46
C MET A 183 -8.22 20.31 29.07
N GLN A 184 -9.11 19.34 29.33
CA GLN A 184 -8.95 17.96 28.86
C GLN A 184 -9.25 17.79 27.36
N VAL A 185 -10.23 18.52 26.81
CA VAL A 185 -10.51 18.52 25.37
C VAL A 185 -9.39 19.20 24.58
N LYS A 186 -8.81 20.31 25.07
CA LYS A 186 -7.67 21.01 24.44
C LYS A 186 -6.37 20.21 24.51
N ALA A 187 -6.18 19.36 25.52
CA ALA A 187 -5.02 18.47 25.61
C ALA A 187 -5.12 17.26 24.66
N ALA A 188 -6.33 16.74 24.41
CA ALA A 188 -6.58 15.62 23.48
C ALA A 188 -6.73 16.05 22.00
N LEU A 189 -7.02 17.33 21.75
CA LEU A 189 -7.14 17.91 20.42
C LEU A 189 -5.84 17.80 19.58
N PRO A 190 -4.63 18.10 20.10
CA PRO A 190 -3.40 17.97 19.33
C PRO A 190 -3.08 16.52 18.94
N GLU A 191 -3.36 15.51 19.78
CA GLU A 191 -3.14 14.09 19.43
C GLU A 191 -4.16 13.59 18.40
N ARG A 192 -5.44 13.99 18.52
CA ARG A 192 -6.46 13.67 17.50
C ARG A 192 -6.18 14.37 16.17
N LEU A 193 -5.74 15.64 16.20
CA LEU A 193 -5.31 16.36 15.00
C LEU A 193 -4.03 15.77 14.41
N ALA A 194 -3.06 15.33 15.23
CA ALA A 194 -1.84 14.68 14.76
C ALA A 194 -2.15 13.35 14.04
N SER A 195 -3.13 12.58 14.53
CA SER A 195 -3.66 11.40 13.83
C SER A 195 -4.37 11.74 12.52
N ILE A 196 -5.01 12.91 12.41
CA ILE A 196 -5.67 13.37 11.17
C ILE A 196 -4.65 13.90 10.16
N VAL A 197 -3.46 14.30 10.61
CA VAL A 197 -2.42 14.96 9.80
C VAL A 197 -1.27 14.01 9.39
N ALA A 198 -1.12 12.86 10.03
CA ALA A 198 -0.06 11.91 9.70
C ALA A 198 -0.27 11.26 8.32
N PRO A 199 0.77 11.19 7.46
CA PRO A 199 0.62 10.62 6.13
C PRO A 199 0.32 9.11 6.17
N LEU A 200 -0.65 8.68 5.38
CA LEU A 200 -1.02 7.28 5.18
C LEU A 200 -0.02 6.52 4.29
N THR A 201 0.78 7.25 3.53
CA THR A 201 1.74 6.75 2.53
C THR A 201 2.76 7.85 2.22
N THR A 202 3.95 7.46 1.75
CA THR A 202 5.00 8.36 1.23
C THR A 202 4.88 8.60 -0.27
N VAL A 203 3.87 8.03 -0.96
CA VAL A 203 3.71 8.19 -2.41
C VAL A 203 3.47 9.66 -2.77
N THR A 204 4.40 10.22 -3.55
CA THR A 204 4.40 11.60 -4.08
C THR A 204 4.23 11.62 -5.59
N ALA A 205 3.92 12.79 -6.16
CA ALA A 205 3.91 12.97 -7.61
C ALA A 205 5.31 12.72 -8.21
N ASP A 206 6.38 13.15 -7.54
CA ASP A 206 7.76 12.92 -7.98
C ASP A 206 8.08 11.43 -8.10
N LEU A 207 7.65 10.64 -7.10
CA LEU A 207 7.83 9.19 -7.10
C LEU A 207 7.05 8.53 -8.25
N MET A 208 5.80 8.94 -8.49
CA MET A 208 5.02 8.43 -9.63
C MET A 208 5.68 8.76 -10.96
N ASN A 209 6.15 10.00 -11.14
CA ASN A 209 6.79 10.45 -12.38
C ASN A 209 8.10 9.69 -12.65
N ARG A 210 8.89 9.41 -11.61
CA ARG A 210 10.09 8.56 -11.73
C ARG A 210 9.75 7.16 -12.21
N VAL A 211 8.78 6.50 -11.56
CA VAL A 211 8.37 5.15 -11.95
C VAL A 211 7.80 5.13 -13.37
N LEU A 212 6.99 6.12 -13.73
CA LEU A 212 6.49 6.26 -15.10
C LEU A 212 7.63 6.42 -16.10
N GLY A 213 8.65 7.23 -15.79
CA GLY A 213 9.86 7.36 -16.61
C GLY A 213 10.55 6.01 -16.83
N SER A 214 10.78 5.25 -15.75
CA SER A 214 11.38 3.92 -15.83
C SER A 214 10.56 2.94 -16.66
N VAL A 215 9.23 2.97 -16.53
CA VAL A 215 8.32 2.14 -17.34
C VAL A 215 8.40 2.50 -18.82
N LEU A 216 8.37 3.79 -19.15
CA LEU A 216 8.48 4.26 -20.53
C LEU A 216 9.85 3.88 -21.13
N GLN A 217 10.92 4.00 -20.35
CA GLN A 217 12.26 3.55 -20.75
C GLN A 217 12.30 2.03 -20.97
N LEU A 218 11.67 1.24 -20.11
CA LEU A 218 11.55 -0.21 -20.29
C LEU A 218 10.84 -0.60 -21.57
N ILE A 219 9.70 0.05 -21.85
CA ILE A 219 8.94 -0.16 -23.07
C ILE A 219 9.81 0.21 -24.27
N GLN A 220 10.38 1.42 -24.27
CA GLN A 220 11.22 1.92 -25.36
C GLN A 220 12.41 0.99 -25.66
N ASN A 221 13.07 0.48 -24.62
CA ASN A 221 14.21 -0.41 -24.76
C ASN A 221 13.84 -1.77 -25.35
N ASN A 222 12.58 -2.21 -25.23
CA ASN A 222 12.14 -3.56 -25.60
C ASN A 222 11.16 -3.60 -26.78
N ILE A 223 10.87 -2.46 -27.43
CA ILE A 223 10.11 -2.42 -28.68
C ILE A 223 10.78 -3.33 -29.72
N ASP A 224 9.96 -4.16 -30.37
CA ASP A 224 10.38 -5.13 -31.40
C ASP A 224 11.43 -6.17 -30.96
N SER A 225 11.70 -6.29 -29.65
CA SER A 225 12.64 -7.28 -29.14
C SER A 225 12.01 -8.69 -29.16
N PRO A 226 12.61 -9.67 -29.86
CA PRO A 226 12.11 -11.05 -29.84
C PRO A 226 12.31 -11.73 -28.47
N HIS A 227 13.07 -11.10 -27.57
CA HIS A 227 13.33 -11.57 -26.20
C HIS A 227 12.37 -10.93 -25.18
N ALA A 228 11.41 -10.13 -25.64
CA ALA A 228 10.41 -9.46 -24.82
C ALA A 228 8.96 -9.90 -25.17
N PRO A 229 8.61 -11.19 -25.08
CA PRO A 229 7.26 -11.67 -25.38
C PRO A 229 6.18 -11.09 -24.46
N TRP A 230 6.56 -10.53 -23.30
CA TRP A 230 5.66 -9.82 -22.40
C TRP A 230 5.10 -8.52 -23.01
N MET A 231 5.80 -7.89 -23.96
CA MET A 231 5.38 -6.64 -24.60
C MET A 231 4.08 -6.80 -25.39
N THR A 232 3.83 -7.99 -25.97
CA THR A 232 2.60 -8.25 -26.73
C THR A 232 1.36 -8.30 -25.86
N ARG A 233 1.52 -8.29 -24.53
CA ARG A 233 0.43 -8.32 -23.55
C ARG A 233 0.05 -6.93 -23.04
N ILE A 234 0.84 -5.91 -23.39
CA ILE A 234 0.59 -4.50 -23.01
C ILE A 234 -0.27 -3.78 -24.06
N ALA A 235 -0.31 -4.30 -25.30
CA ALA A 235 -1.07 -3.75 -26.42
C ALA A 235 -2.56 -4.17 -26.43
#